data_AF-A0A962CU25-F1
#
_entry.id   AF-A0A962CU25-F1
#
_cell.length_a   1.000
_cell.length_b   1.000
_cell.length_c   1.000
_cell.angle_alpha   90.00
_cell.angle_beta   90.00
_cell.angle_gamma   90.00
#
_symmetry.space_group_name_H-M   'P 1'
#
loop_
_entity.id
_entity.type
_entity.pdbx_description
1 polymer ?
#
loop_
_entity_poly.entity_id
_entity_poly.type
_entity_poly.pdbx_seq_one_letter_code
_entity_poly.pdbx_strand_id
1 'polypeptide(L)'
;MDDLINEFLTETNESLDELDLDLVNLEQNPNDKDLLSKIFRLMHTIKGTCGFLGLPRLEKVAHHAENVLGRFRDGDLEVTPDYVTLILESIDRIKLIVGGLEETGSEPEGDDSALIEKLDAVYEGRDGGGAASSGAEVSPKEAVETPLEGGNCLTQEELDALEAAFQNAEGPEEFALKTVGEEPGADAPSAPEEATVIKEEPPKAAAPAN
;
A
#
# COMPACT_ATOMS: atom_id res chain seq x y z
N MET A 1 20.79 6.36 13.19
CA MET A 1 19.60 5.83 12.52
C MET A 1 19.83 6.00 11.04
N ASP A 2 19.73 4.94 10.24
CA ASP A 2 19.87 5.02 8.78
C ASP A 2 18.85 6.00 8.20
N ASP A 3 19.26 6.86 7.25
CA ASP A 3 18.37 7.89 6.66
C ASP A 3 17.09 7.28 6.07
N LEU A 4 17.23 6.09 5.48
CA LEU A 4 16.13 5.31 4.93
C LEU A 4 15.10 4.89 6.00
N ILE A 5 15.53 4.56 7.22
CA ILE A 5 14.59 4.18 8.28
C ILE A 5 13.85 5.41 8.79
N ASN A 6 14.48 6.59 8.87
CA ASN A 6 13.78 7.82 9.26
C ASN A 6 12.69 8.21 8.25
N GLU A 7 12.96 8.07 6.95
CA GLU A 7 11.97 8.30 5.90
C GLU A 7 10.80 7.31 6.04
N PHE A 8 11.11 6.02 6.20
CA PHE A 8 10.10 4.99 6.47
C PHE A 8 9.25 5.29 7.72
N LEU A 9 9.87 5.69 8.83
CA LEU A 9 9.14 6.02 10.07
C LEU A 9 8.18 7.18 9.83
N THR A 10 8.61 8.21 9.10
CA THR A 10 7.79 9.38 8.77
C THR A 10 6.59 8.97 7.90
N GLU A 11 6.85 8.32 6.76
CA GLU A 11 5.81 7.90 5.81
C GLU A 11 4.82 6.90 6.43
N THR A 12 5.33 5.99 7.26
CA THR A 12 4.50 4.97 7.91
C THR A 12 3.60 5.60 8.96
N ASN A 13 4.08 6.54 9.77
CA ASN A 13 3.22 7.23 10.73
C ASN A 13 2.10 8.01 10.02
N GLU A 14 2.41 8.71 8.93
CA GLU A 14 1.39 9.41 8.13
C GLU A 14 0.36 8.43 7.54
N SER A 15 0.83 7.30 7.01
CA SER A 15 -0.03 6.26 6.45
C SER A 15 -0.92 5.61 7.52
N LEU A 16 -0.40 5.41 8.73
CA LEU A 16 -1.17 4.82 9.84
C LEU A 16 -2.24 5.77 10.37
N ASP A 17 -1.97 7.07 10.40
CA ASP A 17 -2.97 8.08 10.77
C ASP A 17 -4.07 8.21 9.71
N GLU A 18 -3.72 8.08 8.43
CA GLU A 18 -4.71 8.00 7.35
C GLU A 18 -5.57 6.72 7.44
N LEU A 19 -4.93 5.57 7.73
CA LEU A 19 -5.62 4.29 7.93
C LEU A 19 -6.63 4.33 9.08
N ASP A 20 -6.30 4.96 10.21
CA ASP A 20 -7.23 5.10 11.35
C ASP A 20 -8.50 5.86 10.95
N LEU A 21 -8.34 6.98 10.26
CA LEU A 21 -9.48 7.78 9.78
C LEU A 21 -10.32 7.00 8.76
N ASP A 22 -9.66 6.33 7.82
CA ASP A 22 -10.34 5.55 6.80
C ASP A 22 -11.10 4.35 7.39
N LEU A 23 -10.57 3.67 8.41
CA LEU A 23 -11.25 2.56 9.08
C LEU A 23 -12.47 3.01 9.89
N VAL A 24 -12.41 4.17 10.53
CA VAL A 24 -13.59 4.76 11.19
C VAL A 24 -14.68 5.10 10.16
N ASN A 25 -14.29 5.60 8.99
CA ASN A 25 -15.25 5.83 7.89
C ASN A 25 -15.80 4.53 7.31
N LEU A 26 -14.98 3.47 7.28
CA LEU A 26 -15.36 2.15 6.80
C LEU A 26 -16.39 1.49 7.74
N GLU A 27 -16.26 1.67 9.05
CA GLU A 27 -17.27 1.20 10.02
C GLU A 27 -18.66 1.78 9.73
N GLN A 28 -18.72 3.05 9.30
CA GLN A 28 -19.98 3.71 8.92
C GLN A 28 -20.46 3.31 7.52
N ASN A 29 -19.54 2.97 6.62
CA ASN A 29 -19.82 2.67 5.21
C ASN A 29 -19.13 1.35 4.78
N PRO A 30 -19.57 0.18 5.30
CA PRO A 30 -18.86 -1.09 5.13
C PRO A 30 -18.80 -1.61 3.69
N ASN A 31 -19.62 -1.06 2.79
CA ASN A 31 -19.69 -1.47 1.37
C ASN A 31 -18.97 -0.49 0.43
N ASP A 32 -18.24 0.50 0.96
CA ASP A 32 -17.49 1.44 0.14
C ASP A 32 -16.21 0.78 -0.41
N LYS A 33 -16.27 0.39 -1.69
CA LYS A 33 -15.18 -0.30 -2.39
C LYS A 33 -13.97 0.59 -2.65
N ASP A 34 -14.19 1.90 -2.83
CA ASP A 34 -13.10 2.83 -3.07
C ASP A 34 -12.30 3.03 -1.77
N LEU A 35 -13.00 3.15 -0.65
CA LEU A 35 -12.40 3.20 0.69
C LEU A 35 -11.63 1.92 1.03
N LEU A 36 -12.23 0.75 0.82
CA LEU A 36 -11.55 -0.55 1.00
C LEU A 36 -10.29 -0.67 0.14
N SER A 37 -10.36 -0.25 -1.12
CA SER A 37 -9.22 -0.29 -2.04
C SER A 37 -8.10 0.65 -1.60
N LYS A 38 -8.45 1.82 -1.04
CA LYS A 38 -7.49 2.77 -0.48
C LYS A 38 -6.77 2.18 0.74
N ILE A 39 -7.53 1.69 1.73
CA ILE A 39 -7.02 1.04 2.95
C ILE A 39 -6.07 -0.11 2.59
N PHE A 40 -6.48 -0.98 1.66
CA PHE A 40 -5.67 -2.11 1.22
C PHE A 40 -4.33 -1.66 0.61
N ARG A 41 -4.34 -0.62 -0.24
CA ARG A 41 -3.11 -0.10 -0.87
C ARG A 41 -2.13 0.49 0.16
N LEU A 42 -2.64 1.22 1.15
CA LEU A 42 -1.83 1.77 2.24
C LEU A 42 -1.17 0.63 3.03
N MET A 43 -1.94 -0.36 3.47
CA MET A 43 -1.40 -1.52 4.19
C MET A 43 -0.39 -2.32 3.35
N HIS A 44 -0.67 -2.54 2.07
CA HIS A 44 0.23 -3.24 1.14
C HIS A 44 1.57 -2.50 0.99
N THR A 45 1.53 -1.17 0.96
CA THR A 45 2.72 -0.33 0.85
C THR A 45 3.55 -0.45 2.13
N ILE A 46 2.93 -0.34 3.30
CA ILE A 46 3.59 -0.53 4.60
C ILE A 46 4.27 -1.90 4.64
N LYS A 47 3.56 -2.99 4.34
CA LYS A 47 4.15 -4.35 4.30
C LYS A 47 5.33 -4.42 3.34
N GLY A 48 5.18 -3.89 2.13
CA GLY A 48 6.24 -3.89 1.11
C GLY A 48 7.52 -3.22 1.60
N THR A 49 7.41 -2.06 2.23
CA THR A 49 8.55 -1.35 2.79
C THR A 49 9.17 -2.11 3.98
N CYS A 50 8.37 -2.76 4.81
CA CYS A 50 8.88 -3.58 5.93
C CYS A 50 9.72 -4.76 5.45
N GLY A 51 9.24 -5.48 4.43
CA GLY A 51 9.99 -6.59 3.83
C GLY A 51 11.30 -6.13 3.18
N PHE A 52 11.30 -4.94 2.57
CA PHE A 52 12.50 -4.34 1.99
C PHE A 52 13.54 -3.94 3.06
N LEU A 53 13.09 -3.37 4.18
CA LEU A 53 13.96 -2.92 5.28
C LEU A 53 14.40 -4.05 6.21
N GLY A 54 13.86 -5.25 6.04
CA GLY A 54 14.17 -6.39 6.92
C GLY A 54 13.61 -6.20 8.32
N LEU A 55 12.36 -5.76 8.43
CA LEU A 55 11.60 -5.61 9.68
C LEU A 55 10.59 -6.77 9.82
N PRO A 56 11.05 -7.99 10.17
CA PRO A 56 10.25 -9.20 10.08
C PRO A 56 9.08 -9.25 11.05
N ARG A 57 9.15 -8.58 12.21
CA ARG A 57 8.03 -8.56 13.15
C ARG A 57 6.90 -7.68 12.61
N LEU A 58 7.24 -6.50 12.10
CA LEU A 58 6.29 -5.55 11.52
C LEU A 58 5.69 -6.09 10.21
N GLU A 59 6.53 -6.68 9.35
CA GLU A 59 6.10 -7.32 8.11
C GLU A 59 5.05 -8.41 8.38
N LYS A 60 5.25 -9.25 9.40
CA LYS A 60 4.27 -10.30 9.75
C LYS A 60 2.92 -9.71 10.11
N VAL A 61 2.87 -8.76 11.04
CA VAL A 61 1.59 -8.15 11.47
C VAL A 61 0.90 -7.48 10.29
N ALA A 62 1.63 -6.70 9.49
CA ALA A 62 1.09 -6.03 8.32
C ALA A 62 0.55 -7.02 7.27
N HIS A 63 1.25 -8.13 7.04
CA HIS A 63 0.83 -9.16 6.10
C HIS A 63 -0.48 -9.85 6.54
N HIS A 64 -0.60 -10.26 7.81
CA HIS A 64 -1.82 -10.89 8.29
C HIS A 64 -3.03 -9.93 8.28
N ALA A 65 -2.81 -8.64 8.59
CA ALA A 65 -3.84 -7.61 8.45
C ALA A 65 -4.24 -7.39 6.97
N GLU A 66 -3.26 -7.33 6.06
CA GLU A 66 -3.50 -7.20 4.61
C GLU A 66 -4.35 -8.36 4.06
N ASN A 67 -4.11 -9.59 4.52
CA ASN A 67 -4.87 -10.77 4.07
C ASN A 67 -6.36 -10.66 4.40
N VAL A 68 -6.69 -10.19 5.60
CA VAL A 68 -8.08 -9.96 6.02
C VAL A 68 -8.70 -8.81 5.23
N LEU A 69 -7.98 -7.69 5.07
CA LEU A 69 -8.42 -6.56 4.24
C LEU A 69 -8.67 -6.95 2.77
N GLY A 70 -7.85 -7.86 2.23
CA GLY A 70 -8.03 -8.43 0.90
C GLY A 70 -9.40 -9.08 0.73
N ARG A 71 -9.85 -9.87 1.72
CA ARG A 71 -11.18 -10.50 1.68
C ARG A 71 -12.32 -9.50 1.74
N PHE A 72 -12.19 -8.42 2.51
CA PHE A 72 -13.20 -7.35 2.50
C PHE A 72 -13.28 -6.69 1.13
N ARG A 73 -12.12 -6.38 0.53
CA ARG A 73 -12.03 -5.75 -0.80
C ARG A 73 -12.64 -6.64 -1.89
N ASP A 74 -12.35 -7.94 -1.84
CA ASP A 74 -12.81 -8.90 -2.85
C ASP A 74 -14.29 -9.28 -2.65
N GLY A 75 -14.86 -8.98 -1.47
CA GLY A 75 -16.24 -9.28 -1.11
C GLY A 75 -16.45 -10.71 -0.62
N ASP A 76 -15.38 -11.43 -0.32
CA ASP A 76 -15.40 -12.79 0.23
C ASP A 76 -15.75 -12.81 1.72
N LEU A 77 -15.58 -11.67 2.41
CA LEU A 77 -15.89 -11.48 3.82
C LEU A 77 -16.65 -10.16 4.01
N GLU A 78 -17.77 -10.21 4.74
CA GLU A 78 -18.55 -9.01 5.08
C GLU A 78 -17.82 -8.21 6.16
N VAL A 79 -17.74 -6.88 5.98
CA VAL A 79 -17.15 -5.98 6.98
C VAL A 79 -18.10 -5.84 8.16
N THR A 80 -17.65 -6.25 9.34
CA THR A 80 -18.39 -6.12 10.61
C THR A 80 -17.63 -5.23 11.60
N PRO A 81 -18.30 -4.61 12.59
CA PRO A 81 -17.62 -3.81 13.62
C PRO A 81 -16.54 -4.59 14.39
N ASP A 82 -16.78 -5.88 14.66
CA ASP A 82 -15.82 -6.75 15.33
C ASP A 82 -14.55 -6.94 14.47
N TYR A 83 -14.72 -7.09 13.16
CA TYR A 83 -13.60 -7.19 12.23
C TYR A 83 -12.85 -5.88 12.03
N VAL A 84 -13.54 -4.74 11.96
CA VAL A 84 -12.88 -3.43 11.93
C VAL A 84 -12.06 -3.21 13.19
N THR A 85 -12.60 -3.58 14.36
CA THR A 85 -11.87 -3.54 15.63
C THR A 85 -10.61 -4.38 15.59
N LEU A 86 -10.65 -5.58 15.02
CA LEU A 86 -9.48 -6.44 14.88
C LEU A 86 -8.39 -5.83 13.97
N ILE A 87 -8.79 -5.13 12.89
CA ILE A 87 -7.84 -4.40 12.04
C ILE A 87 -7.23 -3.20 12.79
N LEU A 88 -8.02 -2.47 13.57
CA LEU A 88 -7.52 -1.38 14.42
C LEU A 88 -6.54 -1.90 15.48
N GLU A 89 -6.82 -3.04 16.13
CA GLU A 89 -5.86 -3.71 17.03
C GLU A 89 -4.52 -4.01 16.34
N SER A 90 -4.56 -4.31 15.02
CA SER A 90 -3.37 -4.58 14.22
C SER A 90 -2.58 -3.31 13.91
N ILE A 91 -3.26 -2.20 13.63
CA ILE A 91 -2.64 -0.88 13.45
C ILE A 91 -2.00 -0.41 14.75
N ASP A 92 -2.68 -0.55 15.88
CA ASP A 92 -2.12 -0.24 17.20
C ASP A 92 -0.85 -1.04 17.47
N ARG A 93 -0.84 -2.33 17.08
CA ARG A 93 0.37 -3.15 17.20
C ARG A 93 1.49 -2.66 16.29
N ILE A 94 1.18 -2.28 15.06
CA ILE A 94 2.17 -1.69 14.14
C ILE A 94 2.73 -0.39 14.73
N LYS A 95 1.89 0.53 15.21
CA LYS A 95 2.30 1.78 15.86
C LYS A 95 3.24 1.53 17.04
N LEU A 96 2.97 0.51 17.85
CA LEU A 96 3.84 0.11 18.96
C LEU A 96 5.24 -0.32 18.47
N ILE A 97 5.30 -1.15 17.43
CA ILE A 97 6.58 -1.63 16.89
C ILE A 97 7.35 -0.47 16.23
N VAL A 98 6.66 0.39 15.46
CA VAL A 98 7.22 1.62 14.86
C VAL A 98 7.82 2.53 15.94
N GLY A 99 7.10 2.79 17.03
CA GLY A 99 7.60 3.64 18.12
C GLY A 99 8.85 3.06 18.79
N GLY A 100 8.89 1.73 19.02
CA GLY A 100 10.08 1.08 19.56
C GLY A 100 11.27 1.12 18.59
N LEU A 101 11.01 1.02 17.28
CA LEU A 101 12.02 1.15 16.23
C LEU A 101 12.61 2.57 16.19
N GLU A 102 11.77 3.59 16.35
CA GLU A 102 12.20 4.99 16.43
C GLU A 102 13.10 5.24 17.65
N GLU A 103 12.75 4.70 18.82
CA GLU A 103 13.51 4.92 20.06
C GLU A 103 14.84 4.16 20.10
N THR A 104 14.86 2.92 19.60
CA THR A 104 15.98 1.98 19.83
C THR A 104 16.79 1.67 18.58
N GLY A 105 16.27 2.00 17.40
CA GLY A 105 16.89 1.63 16.13
C GLY A 105 16.69 0.17 15.73
N SER A 106 15.88 -0.59 16.46
CA SER A 106 15.56 -1.99 16.16
C SER A 106 14.14 -2.32 16.59
N GLU A 107 13.56 -3.39 16.02
CA GLU A 107 12.23 -3.83 16.43
C GLU A 107 12.25 -4.21 17.93
N PRO A 108 11.30 -3.71 18.74
CA PRO A 108 11.22 -4.11 20.13
C PRO A 108 10.98 -5.62 20.25
N GLU A 109 11.41 -6.22 21.35
CA GLU A 109 11.05 -7.61 21.66
C GLU A 109 9.55 -7.71 21.96
N GLY A 110 8.94 -8.85 21.62
CA GLY A 110 7.54 -9.11 21.94
C GLY A 110 6.95 -10.26 21.15
N ASP A 111 5.71 -10.59 21.50
CA ASP A 111 4.96 -11.67 20.87
C ASP A 111 3.62 -11.14 20.33
N ASP A 112 3.42 -11.34 19.03
CA ASP A 112 2.21 -10.96 18.29
C ASP A 112 1.40 -12.19 17.86
N SER A 113 1.82 -13.40 18.26
CA SER A 113 1.22 -14.66 17.81
C SER A 113 -0.28 -14.71 18.12
N ALA A 114 -0.71 -14.23 19.29
CA ALA A 114 -2.12 -14.20 19.65
C ALA A 114 -2.97 -13.30 18.74
N LEU A 115 -2.43 -12.18 18.27
CA LEU A 115 -3.11 -11.30 17.32
C LEU A 115 -3.13 -11.94 15.92
N ILE A 116 -2.00 -12.49 15.50
CA ILE A 116 -1.86 -13.19 14.22
C ILE A 116 -2.84 -14.37 14.15
N GLU A 117 -2.98 -15.16 15.21
CA GLU A 117 -3.93 -16.27 15.27
C GLU A 117 -5.38 -15.80 15.11
N LYS A 118 -5.76 -14.64 15.68
CA LYS A 118 -7.10 -14.07 15.45
C LYS A 118 -7.30 -13.67 13.99
N LEU A 119 -6.32 -12.99 13.40
CA LEU A 119 -6.37 -12.56 12.00
C LEU A 119 -6.46 -13.76 11.05
N ASP A 120 -5.67 -14.80 11.30
CA ASP A 120 -5.71 -16.05 10.53
C ASP A 120 -7.02 -16.79 10.72
N ALA A 121 -7.60 -16.80 11.92
CA ALA A 121 -8.91 -17.39 12.16
C ALA A 121 -10.00 -16.70 11.34
N VAL A 122 -9.98 -15.36 11.27
CA VAL A 122 -10.92 -14.59 10.43
C VAL A 122 -10.65 -14.81 8.94
N TYR A 123 -9.38 -14.79 8.52
CA TYR A 123 -9.01 -15.07 7.15
C TYR A 123 -9.44 -16.48 6.72
N GLU A 124 -9.37 -17.49 7.58
CA GLU A 124 -9.77 -18.85 7.24
C GLU A 124 -11.26 -19.13 7.47
N GLY A 125 -12.01 -18.19 8.03
CA GLY A 125 -13.42 -18.35 8.41
C GLY A 125 -13.63 -19.32 9.58
N ARG A 126 -12.63 -19.47 10.44
CA ARG A 126 -12.63 -20.31 11.65
C ARG A 126 -13.06 -19.58 12.92
N ASP A 127 -13.23 -18.26 12.87
CA ASP A 127 -13.58 -17.40 14.00
C ASP A 127 -15.03 -17.61 14.51
N GLY A 128 -15.86 -18.34 13.75
CA GLY A 128 -17.22 -18.68 14.14
C GLY A 128 -18.20 -17.49 14.19
N GLY A 129 -17.75 -16.30 13.75
CA GLY A 129 -18.43 -15.02 13.89
C GLY A 129 -18.81 -14.38 12.56
N GLY A 130 -19.63 -15.06 11.75
CA GLY A 130 -20.20 -14.48 10.53
C GLY A 130 -21.40 -15.23 9.97
N ALA A 131 -22.05 -16.10 10.75
CA ALA A 131 -23.24 -16.82 10.31
C ALA A 131 -24.52 -16.03 10.66
N ALA A 132 -24.75 -14.93 9.94
CA ALA A 132 -26.05 -14.28 9.90
C ALA A 132 -26.40 -13.73 8.50
N SER A 133 -26.14 -14.50 7.44
CA SER A 133 -27.00 -14.48 6.24
C SER A 133 -26.75 -15.69 5.35
N SER A 134 -27.60 -16.72 5.47
CA SER A 134 -27.92 -17.58 4.34
C SER A 134 -29.42 -17.83 4.38
N GLY A 135 -30.14 -16.92 3.72
CA GLY A 135 -31.59 -16.85 3.72
C GLY A 135 -32.11 -15.92 2.63
N ALA A 136 -31.62 -16.09 1.40
CA ALA A 136 -32.32 -15.62 0.21
C ALA A 136 -32.17 -16.66 -0.91
N GLU A 137 -33.24 -17.44 -1.09
CA GLU A 137 -33.49 -18.34 -2.20
C GLU A 137 -33.14 -17.68 -3.55
N VAL A 138 -32.25 -18.34 -4.30
CA VAL A 138 -32.35 -18.35 -5.76
C VAL A 138 -32.59 -19.79 -6.19
N SER A 139 -33.83 -20.03 -6.63
CA SER A 139 -34.29 -21.31 -7.16
C SER A 139 -33.58 -21.64 -8.50
N PRO A 140 -33.37 -22.93 -8.81
CA PRO A 140 -32.34 -23.39 -9.74
C PRO A 140 -32.77 -23.34 -11.21
N LYS A 141 -31.79 -23.13 -12.10
CA LYS A 141 -31.85 -23.64 -13.47
C LYS A 141 -30.59 -24.47 -13.76
N GLU A 142 -30.79 -25.79 -13.81
CA GLU A 142 -30.03 -26.75 -14.64
C GLU A 142 -29.82 -26.18 -16.05
N ALA A 143 -28.78 -26.50 -16.82
CA ALA A 143 -27.58 -27.31 -16.69
C ALA A 143 -26.73 -26.99 -17.92
N VAL A 144 -25.41 -27.13 -17.83
CA VAL A 144 -24.60 -27.76 -18.89
C VAL A 144 -23.30 -28.21 -18.23
N GLU A 145 -23.14 -29.52 -18.18
CA GLU A 145 -21.86 -30.16 -17.86
C GLU A 145 -20.92 -30.02 -19.05
N THR A 146 -19.69 -29.61 -18.79
CA THR A 146 -18.53 -30.13 -19.52
C THR A 146 -17.37 -30.25 -18.52
N PRO A 147 -16.76 -31.43 -18.37
CA PRO A 147 -15.58 -31.61 -17.53
C PRO A 147 -14.34 -31.07 -18.24
N LEU A 148 -13.55 -30.23 -17.57
CA LEU A 148 -12.15 -30.03 -17.92
C LEU A 148 -11.30 -30.24 -16.65
N GLU A 149 -10.72 -31.43 -16.60
CA GLU A 149 -9.53 -31.76 -15.84
C GLU A 149 -8.39 -30.78 -16.14
N GLY A 150 -7.50 -30.61 -15.17
CA GLY A 150 -6.10 -30.30 -15.46
C GLY A 150 -5.62 -28.99 -14.87
N GLY A 151 -4.99 -29.06 -13.70
CA GLY A 151 -3.98 -28.09 -13.32
C GLY A 151 -2.89 -28.09 -14.38
N ASN A 152 -2.77 -26.98 -15.12
CA ASN A 152 -1.71 -26.82 -16.10
C ASN A 152 -0.47 -26.32 -15.37
N CYS A 153 0.33 -27.27 -14.89
CA CYS A 153 1.78 -27.05 -14.83
C CYS A 153 2.22 -26.88 -16.28
N LEU A 154 2.63 -25.67 -16.66
CA LEU A 154 3.21 -25.40 -17.97
C LEU A 154 4.30 -26.44 -18.22
N THR A 155 4.20 -27.15 -19.34
CA THR A 155 5.20 -28.15 -19.69
C THR A 155 6.51 -27.45 -20.02
N GLN A 156 7.64 -28.12 -19.78
CA GLN A 156 8.97 -27.56 -20.06
C GLN A 156 9.10 -27.10 -21.52
N GLU A 157 8.41 -27.76 -22.45
CA GLU A 157 8.40 -27.40 -23.88
C GLU A 157 7.68 -26.06 -24.16
N GLU A 158 6.66 -25.72 -23.38
CA GLU A 158 5.96 -24.43 -23.49
C GLU A 158 6.78 -23.28 -22.90
N LEU A 159 7.53 -23.54 -21.83
CA LEU A 159 8.48 -22.60 -21.24
C LEU A 159 9.66 -22.33 -22.18
N ASP A 160 10.23 -23.38 -22.77
CA ASP A 160 11.35 -23.27 -23.71
C ASP A 160 10.93 -22.54 -25.01
N ALA A 161 9.68 -22.72 -25.46
CA ALA A 161 9.14 -22.00 -26.61
C ALA A 161 8.95 -20.50 -26.34
N LEU A 162 8.57 -20.11 -25.12
CA LEU A 162 8.42 -18.71 -24.74
C LEU A 162 9.79 -18.03 -24.57
N GLU A 163 10.77 -18.73 -24.00
CA GLU A 163 12.16 -18.25 -23.89
C GLU A 163 12.82 -18.07 -25.26
N ALA A 164 12.60 -19.01 -26.19
CA ALA A 164 13.07 -18.88 -27.56
C ALA A 164 12.42 -17.70 -28.30
N ALA A 165 11.14 -17.41 -28.04
CA ALA A 165 10.46 -16.25 -28.63
C ALA A 165 11.02 -14.92 -28.10
N PHE A 166 11.40 -14.85 -26.82
CA PHE A 166 12.03 -13.66 -26.24
C PHE A 166 13.45 -13.43 -26.78
N GLN A 167 14.25 -14.49 -26.91
CA GLN A 167 15.63 -14.41 -27.41
C GLN A 167 15.73 -14.08 -28.92
N ASN A 168 14.71 -14.44 -29.71
CA ASN A 168 14.67 -14.16 -31.16
C ASN A 168 13.91 -12.88 -31.52
N ALA A 169 13.40 -12.15 -30.53
CA ALA A 169 12.85 -10.82 -30.79
C ALA A 169 13.99 -9.87 -31.16
N GLU A 170 14.00 -9.40 -32.41
CA GLU A 170 14.90 -8.33 -32.84
C GLU A 170 14.66 -7.09 -31.97
N GLY A 171 15.66 -6.74 -31.16
CA GLY A 171 15.61 -5.54 -30.32
C GLY A 171 15.43 -4.27 -31.17
N PRO A 172 14.82 -3.21 -30.62
CA PRO A 172 14.67 -1.96 -31.36
C PRO A 172 16.06 -1.44 -31.76
N GLU A 173 16.26 -1.25 -33.07
CA GLU A 173 17.50 -0.71 -33.62
C GLU A 173 17.81 0.67 -33.02
N GLU A 174 18.99 0.73 -32.40
CA GLU A 174 19.92 1.86 -32.33
C GLU A 174 19.30 3.26 -32.46
N PHE A 175 18.94 3.88 -31.33
CA PHE A 175 18.79 5.33 -31.25
C PHE A 175 20.18 5.97 -31.45
N ALA A 176 20.48 6.27 -32.71
CA ALA A 176 21.67 6.96 -33.15
C ALA A 176 21.83 8.30 -32.41
N LEU A 177 22.85 8.38 -31.56
CA LEU A 177 23.35 9.60 -30.95
C LEU A 177 23.95 10.48 -32.06
N LYS A 178 23.16 11.38 -32.64
CA LYS A 178 23.65 12.33 -33.64
C LYS A 178 24.19 13.58 -32.95
N THR A 179 25.51 13.59 -32.80
CA THR A 179 26.35 14.76 -32.55
C THR A 179 26.02 15.87 -33.56
N VAL A 180 25.71 17.07 -33.07
CA VAL A 180 25.82 18.32 -33.85
C VAL A 180 27.06 19.06 -33.34
N GLY A 181 28.00 19.32 -34.24
CA GLY A 181 29.27 19.98 -33.97
C GLY A 181 29.17 21.51 -33.95
N GLU A 182 30.00 22.09 -33.08
CA GLU A 182 30.89 23.24 -33.26
C GLU A 182 30.38 24.50 -34.01
N GLU A 183 30.11 25.56 -33.21
CA GLU A 183 30.51 27.00 -33.29
C GLU A 183 30.94 27.60 -34.66
N PRO A 184 30.55 28.86 -34.99
CA PRO A 184 31.36 29.99 -34.53
C PRO A 184 30.64 31.36 -34.29
N GLY A 185 31.12 32.11 -33.31
CA GLY A 185 31.66 33.46 -33.53
C GLY A 185 30.75 34.70 -33.38
N ALA A 186 30.95 35.42 -32.25
CA ALA A 186 31.04 36.88 -32.08
C ALA A 186 29.89 37.81 -32.54
N ASP A 187 29.24 38.49 -31.58
CA ASP A 187 29.31 39.96 -31.42
C ASP A 187 28.65 40.38 -30.08
N ALA A 188 29.35 41.18 -29.28
CA ALA A 188 28.80 41.97 -28.18
C ALA A 188 28.66 43.41 -28.71
N PRO A 189 27.68 44.25 -28.29
CA PRO A 189 27.75 44.80 -26.93
C PRO A 189 26.41 45.28 -26.30
N SER A 190 26.55 45.70 -25.04
CA SER A 190 25.86 46.84 -24.38
C SER A 190 24.72 46.54 -23.40
N ALA A 191 25.02 46.80 -22.12
CA ALA A 191 24.13 47.22 -21.04
C ALA A 191 23.52 48.63 -21.35
N PRO A 192 22.60 49.24 -20.56
CA PRO A 192 22.31 49.02 -19.11
C PRO A 192 20.85 49.18 -18.62
N GLU A 193 20.68 49.11 -17.28
CA GLU A 193 19.60 49.65 -16.40
C GLU A 193 18.19 49.00 -16.49
N GLU A 194 17.39 48.80 -15.44
CA GLU A 194 17.27 49.43 -14.11
C GLU A 194 16.39 48.53 -13.20
N ALA A 195 16.57 48.65 -11.87
CA ALA A 195 15.61 48.60 -10.74
C ALA A 195 14.31 47.73 -10.83
N THR A 196 13.81 47.03 -9.79
CA THR A 196 13.78 47.35 -8.35
C THR A 196 13.32 46.14 -7.54
N VAL A 197 13.88 46.00 -6.35
CA VAL A 197 13.42 45.14 -5.24
C VAL A 197 12.16 45.75 -4.61
N ILE A 198 11.13 44.94 -4.34
CA ILE A 198 10.17 45.21 -3.28
C ILE A 198 9.94 43.95 -2.43
N LYS A 199 10.49 44.01 -1.21
CA LYS A 199 10.01 43.27 -0.04
C LYS A 199 8.82 44.05 0.52
N GLU A 200 7.74 43.38 0.90
CA GLU A 200 6.80 43.90 1.90
C GLU A 200 6.55 42.86 2.99
N GLU A 201 6.75 43.32 4.23
CA GLU A 201 6.51 42.66 5.52
C GLU A 201 5.01 42.66 5.89
N PRO A 202 4.59 41.82 6.86
CA PRO A 202 3.19 41.71 7.26
C PRO A 202 2.75 42.84 8.22
N PRO A 203 1.45 43.24 8.23
CA PRO A 203 0.97 44.28 9.11
C PRO A 203 0.75 43.82 10.55
N LYS A 204 1.10 44.71 11.46
CA LYS A 204 1.07 44.66 12.92
C LYS A 204 -0.33 44.85 13.51
N ALA A 205 -0.51 44.22 14.66
CA ALA A 205 -1.65 44.24 15.58
C ALA A 205 -2.32 45.60 15.83
N ALA A 206 -3.66 45.57 15.94
CA ALA A 206 -4.49 46.59 16.57
C ALA A 206 -5.03 46.04 17.91
N ALA A 207 -4.89 46.86 18.96
CA ALA A 207 -5.35 46.63 20.32
C ALA A 207 -6.88 46.88 20.45
N PRO A 208 -7.52 46.45 21.56
CA PRO A 208 -8.98 46.35 21.67
C PRO A 208 -9.66 47.63 22.17
N ALA A 209 -10.93 47.78 21.81
CA ALA A 209 -11.86 48.75 22.39
C ALA A 209 -13.21 48.07 22.70
N ASN A 210 -13.39 47.71 23.98
CA ASN A 210 -14.55 47.96 24.88
C ASN A 210 -14.55 46.93 26.02
#